data_AF-A0A0F8Y0C0-F1
#
_entry.id   AF-A0A0F8Y0C0-F1
#
_cell.length_a   1.000
_cell.length_b   1.000
_cell.length_c   1.000
_cell.angle_alpha   90.00
_cell.angle_beta   90.00
_cell.angle_gamma   90.00
#
_symmetry.space_group_name_H-M   'P 1'
#
loop_
_entity.id
_entity.type
_entity.pdbx_description
1 polymer ?
#
loop_
_entity_poly.entity_id
_entity_poly.type
_entity_poly.pdbx_seq_one_letter_code
_entity_poly.pdbx_strand_id
1 'polypeptide(L)' 'NKVANQFEIFTDDGVYFQSYQTMIAFKPYGGKTQLDRDAWDYSTTTGKYRNIFLHEKKAETEAKIKSGEYILTDLNA' A
#
# COMPACT_ATOMS: atom_id res chain seq x y z
N ASN A 1 -16.46 19.48 6.81
CA ASN A 1 -15.95 18.24 7.42
C ASN A 1 -14.88 17.62 6.54
N LYS A 2 -13.60 17.69 6.93
CA LYS A 2 -12.52 16.91 6.29
C LYS A 2 -12.61 15.49 6.85
N VAL A 3 -13.35 14.62 6.17
CA VAL A 3 -13.31 13.19 6.49
C VAL A 3 -11.91 12.68 6.13
N ALA A 4 -11.26 11.98 7.05
CA ALA A 4 -9.99 11.32 6.76
C ALA A 4 -10.27 10.20 5.75
N ASN A 5 -9.56 10.20 4.62
CA ASN A 5 -9.78 9.21 3.56
C ASN A 5 -8.64 8.21 3.46
N GLN A 6 -7.83 8.11 4.52
CA GLN A 6 -6.60 7.34 4.57
C GLN A 6 -6.53 6.67 5.94
N PHE A 7 -6.49 5.34 5.97
CA PHE A 7 -6.56 4.54 7.19
C PHE A 7 -5.50 3.45 7.19
N GLU A 8 -4.93 3.20 8.36
CA GLU A 8 -4.16 2.01 8.64
C GLU A 8 -5.05 1.05 9.43
N ILE A 9 -5.28 -0.14 8.87
CA ILE A 9 -6.10 -1.20 9.48
C ILE A 9 -5.14 -2.24 10.02
N PHE A 10 -5.11 -2.37 11.35
CA PHE A 10 -4.29 -3.34 12.05
C PHE A 10 -5.04 -4.67 12.16
N THR A 11 -4.39 -5.74 11.74
CA THR A 11 -4.90 -7.12 11.78
C THR A 11 -3.85 -8.01 12.42
N ASP A 12 -4.23 -9.24 12.79
CA ASP A 12 -3.28 -10.19 13.37
C ASP A 12 -2.15 -10.57 12.39
N ASP A 13 -2.41 -10.47 11.08
CA ASP A 13 -1.45 -10.82 10.02
C ASP A 13 -0.55 -9.64 9.61
N GLY A 14 -0.90 -8.41 9.97
CA GLY A 14 -0.16 -7.21 9.58
C GLY A 14 -1.03 -5.97 9.50
N VAL A 15 -0.52 -4.98 8.75
CA VAL A 15 -1.17 -3.68 8.60
C VAL A 15 -1.54 -3.44 7.15
N TYR A 16 -2.82 -3.13 6.91
CA TYR A 16 -3.29 -2.68 5.62
C TYR A 16 -3.33 -1.16 5.58
N PHE A 17 -2.95 -0.60 4.43
CA PHE A 17 -3.13 0.80 4.12
C PHE A 17 -4.28 0.94 3.13
N GLN A 18 -5.33 1.63 3.56
CA GLN A 18 -6.56 1.87 2.79
C GLN A 18 -6.72 3.35 2.46
N SER A 19 -7.04 3.64 1.21
CA SER A 19 -7.46 4.97 0.74
C SER A 19 -8.92 4.90 0.32
N TYR A 20 -9.81 5.62 1.02
CA TYR A 20 -11.26 5.50 0.88
C TYR A 20 -11.74 4.04 1.07
N GLN A 21 -12.30 3.42 0.03
CA GLN A 21 -12.76 2.03 0.03
C GLN A 21 -11.76 1.08 -0.64
N THR A 22 -10.59 1.59 -1.03
CA THR A 22 -9.61 0.84 -1.81
C THR A 22 -8.38 0.51 -0.97
N MET A 23 -8.05 -0.77 -0.87
CA MET A 23 -6.83 -1.28 -0.27
C MET A 23 -5.66 -1.00 -1.20
N ILE A 24 -4.62 -0.34 -0.69
CA ILE A 24 -3.49 0.15 -1.48
C ILE A 24 -2.26 -0.70 -1.25
N ALA A 25 -2.00 -1.04 0.02
CA ALA A 25 -0.85 -1.83 0.42
C ALA A 25 -1.21 -2.73 1.61
N PHE A 26 -0.56 -3.88 1.69
CA PHE A 26 -0.56 -4.75 2.85
C PHE A 26 0.87 -5.03 3.26
N LYS A 27 1.20 -4.68 4.50
CA LYS A 27 2.49 -4.95 5.12
C LYS A 27 2.28 -6.05 6.17
N PRO A 28 2.51 -7.32 5.82
CA PRO A 28 2.37 -8.40 6.77
C PRO A 28 3.47 -8.31 7.84
N TYR A 29 3.21 -8.83 9.04
CA TYR A 29 4.25 -8.95 10.07
C TYR A 29 5.31 -10.00 9.70
N GLY A 30 4.95 -10.95 8.83
CA GLY A 30 5.88 -11.91 8.24
C GLY A 30 5.64 -12.08 6.74
N GLY A 31 6.72 -12.10 5.95
CA GLY A 31 6.65 -12.30 4.50
C GLY A 31 6.87 -11.02 3.70
N LYS A 32 6.37 -11.01 2.46
CA LYS A 32 6.58 -9.92 1.49
C LYS A 32 5.42 -8.92 1.53
N THR A 33 5.74 -7.63 1.50
CA THR A 33 4.75 -6.57 1.33
C THR A 33 4.02 -6.76 -0.01
N GLN A 34 2.70 -6.59 0.04
CA GLN A 34 1.82 -6.71 -1.10
C GLN A 34 1.27 -5.32 -1.45
N LEU A 35 1.17 -5.04 -2.74
CA LEU A 35 0.61 -3.80 -3.26
C LEU A 35 -0.54 -4.15 -4.20
N ASP A 36 -1.59 -3.35 -4.14
CA ASP A 36 -2.70 -3.53 -5.08
C ASP A 36 -2.23 -3.18 -6.49
N ARG A 37 -2.37 -4.12 -7.43
CA ARG A 37 -1.84 -3.99 -8.80
C ARG A 37 -2.37 -2.76 -9.54
N ASP A 38 -3.62 -2.35 -9.28
CA ASP A 38 -4.33 -1.32 -10.03
C ASP A 38 -4.36 0.02 -9.25
N ALA A 39 -4.28 -0.05 -7.92
CA ALA A 39 -4.47 1.11 -7.05
C ALA A 39 -3.18 1.66 -6.41
N TRP A 40 -2.07 0.90 -6.36
CA TRP A 40 -0.87 1.31 -5.61
C TRP A 40 -0.30 2.66 -6.04
N ASP A 41 -0.46 3.05 -7.32
CA ASP A 41 0.01 4.33 -7.89
C ASP A 41 -1.10 5.17 -8.54
N TYR A 42 -2.37 4.94 -8.17
CA TYR A 42 -3.53 5.53 -8.84
C TYR A 42 -3.63 7.06 -8.77
N SER A 43 -3.19 7.66 -7.66
CA SER A 43 -3.24 9.12 -7.49
C SER A 43 -2.01 9.67 -6.77
N THR A 44 -1.71 10.94 -6.99
CA THR A 44 -0.62 11.66 -6.30
C THR A 44 -0.81 11.69 -4.78
N THR A 45 -2.06 11.79 -4.32
CA THR A 45 -2.41 11.81 -2.91
C THR A 45 -2.19 10.42 -2.29
N THR A 46 -2.73 9.37 -2.93
CA THR A 46 -2.56 7.98 -2.50
C THR A 46 -1.09 7.59 -2.47
N GLY A 47 -0.32 7.94 -3.51
CA GLY A 47 1.11 7.67 -3.57
C GLY A 47 1.90 8.39 -2.46
N LYS A 48 1.51 9.62 -2.08
CA LYS A 48 2.13 10.32 -0.95
C LYS A 48 1.93 9.58 0.37
N TYR A 49 0.70 9.12 0.66
CA TYR A 49 0.42 8.40 1.91
C TYR A 49 1.00 6.98 1.90
N ARG A 50 0.99 6.27 0.76
CA ARG A 50 1.71 5.01 0.59
C ARG A 50 3.20 5.16 0.90
N ASN A 51 3.83 6.23 0.42
CA ASN A 51 5.24 6.51 0.72
C ASN A 51 5.48 6.72 2.21
N ILE A 52 4.54 7.36 2.92
CA ILE A 52 4.61 7.53 4.38
C ILE A 52 4.47 6.18 5.07
N PHE A 53 3.48 5.38 4.68
CA PHE A 53 3.20 4.05 5.23
C PHE A 53 4.37 3.06 5.05
N LEU A 54 5.00 3.08 3.89
CA LEU A 54 6.13 2.20 3.55
C LEU A 54 7.49 2.79 3.93
N HIS A 55 7.54 4.05 4.37
CA HIS A 55 8.76 4.83 4.64
C HIS A 55 9.76 4.87 3.46
N GLU A 56 9.24 5.01 2.24
CA GLU A 56 10.05 4.99 1.01
C GLU A 56 9.43 5.87 -0.08
N LYS A 57 10.20 6.18 -1.13
CA LYS A 57 9.70 6.90 -2.31
C LYS A 57 9.17 5.93 -3.36
N LYS A 58 8.32 6.44 -4.27
CA LYS A 58 7.79 5.68 -5.42
C LYS A 58 8.86 4.91 -6.20
N ALA A 59 10.01 5.53 -6.46
CA ALA A 59 11.10 4.89 -7.20
C ALA A 59 11.67 3.66 -6.47
N GLU A 60 11.70 3.68 -5.13
CA GLU A 60 12.13 2.55 -4.31
C GLU A 60 11.08 1.45 -4.33
N THR A 61 9.80 1.82 -4.24
CA THR A 61 8.66 0.88 -4.41
C THR A 61 8.74 0.17 -5.75
N GLU A 62 8.96 0.90 -6.86
CA GLU A 62 9.10 0.32 -8.20
C GLU A 62 10.32 -0.61 -8.31
N ALA A 63 11.44 -0.23 -7.70
CA ALA A 63 12.63 -1.08 -7.66
C ALA A 63 12.35 -2.39 -6.90
N LYS A 64 11.64 -2.33 -5.77
CA LYS A 64 11.25 -3.50 -4.97
C LYS A 64 10.22 -4.40 -5.65
N ILE A 65 9.31 -3.82 -6.44
CA ILE A 65 8.42 -4.61 -7.32
C ILE A 65 9.25 -5.35 -8.37
N LYS A 66 10.21 -4.65 -9.02
CA LYS A 66 11.08 -5.25 -10.04
C LYS A 66 12.04 -6.31 -9.48
N SER A 67 12.54 -6.13 -8.24
CA SER A 67 13.38 -7.12 -7.56
C SER A 67 12.58 -8.31 -7.04
N GLY A 68 11.24 -8.21 -6.99
CA GLY A 68 10.36 -9.23 -6.43
C GLY A 68 10.32 -9.24 -4.91
N GLU A 69 10.83 -8.20 -4.24
CA GLU A 69 10.64 -7.96 -2.82
C GLU A 69 9.18 -7.63 -2.50
N TYR A 70 8.51 -6.90 -3.39
CA TYR A 70 7.09 -6.59 -3.32
C TYR A 70 6.28 -7.38 -4.34
N ILE A 71 5.09 -7.79 -3.95
CA ILE A 71 4.17 -8.56 -4.80
C ILE A 71 3.01 -7.65 -5.21
N LEU A 72 2.75 -7.56 -6.51
CA LEU A 72 1.50 -6.98 -7.02
C LEU A 72 0.40 -8.03 -6.95
N THR A 73 -0.69 -7.72 -6.24
CA THR A 73 -1.84 -8.61 -6.07
C THR A 73 -3.14 -7.83 -6.22
N ASP A 74 -4.26 -8.53 -6.34
CA ASP A 74 -5.59 -7.93 -6.26
C ASP A 74 -6.02 -7.90 -4.79
N LEU A 75 -5.98 -6.72 -4.15
CA LEU A 75 -6.38 -6.56 -2.75
C LEU A 75 -7.85 -6.16 -2.59
N ASN A 76 -8.58 -5.97 -3.70
CA ASN A 76 -9.93 -5.41 -3.73
C ASN A 76 -10.94 -6.32 -4.47
N ALA A 77 -10.61 -7.60 -4.64
CA ALA A 77 -11.45 -8.62 -5.27
C ALA A 77 -12.67 -9.02 -4.41
#